data_AF-A0A9D0G9I2-F1
#
_entry.id   AF-A0A9D0G9I2-F1
#
_cell.length_a   1.000
_cell.length_b   1.000
_cell.length_c   1.000
_cell.angle_alpha   90.00
_cell.angle_beta   90.00
_cell.angle_gamma   90.00
#
_symmetry.space_group_name_H-M   'P 1'
#
loop_
_entity.id
_entity.type
_entity.pdbx_description
1 polymer ?
#
loop_
_entity_poly.entity_id
_entity_poly.type
_entity_poly.pdbx_seq_one_letter_code
_entity_poly.pdbx_strand_id
1 'polypeptide(L)'
;SPSPTPAITEQAISVEVPHAGQTVTNPIHIQGHATIYPFEGTFLARVYDSDERLIAEVPIMAQGEPGGPASFTAEVYYGGHPGAGRLAILELSPRDGSVVAVTSVALVLRGPPGGRLIEMPQPLEKVTLPIKLLARVARPDTDVSVTVRWQDGTQFAHEFHTLAGLDGRGLIIVPLDFVDNTHAQPSTQDGALMIHDLQGTLLAYQPVHILHPTDPRTMSTQVFWVKDGTVMPQPRQIPRTPGIGRASLELLLWGPVPQNPEGYTTALPLPADVLTYPGRGPEWGERVRLLDLRIVDRVAYADFSAELRAHAGGAEQVVLMRTQIEQTLLQFPTVDQVVITVEGQTGWLEP
;
A
#
# COMPACT_ATOMS: atom_id res chain seq x y z
N SER A 1 -24.63 -32.42 52.22
CA SER A 1 -23.50 -32.41 51.26
C SER A 1 -23.18 -30.97 50.91
N PRO A 2 -21.93 -30.50 50.99
CA PRO A 2 -21.59 -29.20 50.46
C PRO A 2 -21.72 -29.24 48.93
N SER A 3 -22.38 -28.24 48.34
CA SER A 3 -22.46 -28.08 46.89
C SER A 3 -21.05 -27.90 46.32
N PRO A 4 -20.69 -28.58 45.23
CA PRO A 4 -19.39 -28.34 44.59
C PRO A 4 -19.33 -26.88 44.11
N THR A 5 -18.26 -26.18 44.48
CA THR A 5 -17.92 -24.89 43.87
C THR A 5 -17.81 -25.11 42.36
N PRO A 6 -18.55 -24.37 41.52
CA PRO A 6 -18.40 -24.49 40.08
C PRO A 6 -16.95 -24.16 39.72
N ALA A 7 -16.29 -25.07 38.99
CA ALA A 7 -14.98 -24.80 38.43
C ALA A 7 -15.10 -23.58 37.50
N ILE A 8 -14.26 -22.57 37.71
CA ILE A 8 -14.15 -21.46 36.79
C ILE A 8 -13.48 -22.02 35.54
N THR A 9 -14.26 -22.23 34.48
CA THR A 9 -13.69 -22.55 33.17
C THR A 9 -12.95 -21.30 32.68
N GLU A 10 -11.64 -21.39 32.54
CA GLU A 10 -10.83 -20.36 31.91
C GLU A 10 -10.94 -20.49 30.39
N GLN A 11 -10.89 -19.36 29.68
CA GLN A 11 -10.94 -19.36 28.23
C GLN A 11 -9.65 -19.93 27.64
N ALA A 12 -9.77 -20.99 26.83
CA ALA A 12 -8.70 -21.57 26.05
C ALA A 12 -9.13 -21.68 24.59
N ILE A 13 -8.27 -21.22 23.68
CA ILE A 13 -8.47 -21.25 22.23
C ILE A 13 -7.48 -22.25 21.63
N SER A 14 -7.96 -23.14 20.77
CA SER A 14 -7.17 -24.15 20.07
C SER A 14 -7.35 -23.99 18.56
N VAL A 15 -6.23 -24.01 17.84
CA VAL A 15 -6.22 -24.03 16.37
C VAL A 15 -5.90 -25.45 15.91
N GLU A 16 -6.81 -26.03 15.13
CA GLU A 16 -6.66 -27.36 14.54
C GLU A 16 -5.99 -27.26 13.16
N VAL A 17 -6.40 -26.26 12.37
CA VAL A 17 -5.82 -25.94 11.06
C VAL A 17 -5.56 -24.44 11.01
N PRO A 18 -4.38 -23.99 10.57
CA PRO A 18 -3.21 -24.79 10.20
C PRO A 18 -2.49 -25.43 11.40
N HIS A 19 -1.70 -26.48 11.16
CA HIS A 19 -0.80 -27.06 12.15
C HIS A 19 0.48 -26.22 12.32
N ALA A 20 1.13 -26.34 13.48
CA ALA A 20 2.40 -25.67 13.73
C ALA A 20 3.48 -26.09 12.72
N GLY A 21 4.16 -25.09 12.12
CA GLY A 21 5.16 -25.25 11.08
C GLY A 21 4.60 -25.52 9.67
N GLN A 22 3.27 -25.58 9.51
CA GLN A 22 2.65 -25.85 8.22
C GLN A 22 2.93 -24.72 7.22
N THR A 23 3.27 -25.11 5.98
CA THR A 23 3.28 -24.18 4.85
C THR A 23 1.85 -23.90 4.41
N VAL A 24 1.44 -22.62 4.49
CA VAL A 24 0.07 -22.19 4.18
C VAL A 24 0.02 -21.39 2.87
N THR A 25 -1.05 -21.58 2.11
CA THR A 25 -1.37 -20.76 0.92
C THR A 25 -1.93 -19.39 1.32
N ASN A 26 -2.31 -18.59 0.33
CA ASN A 26 -3.07 -17.35 0.51
C ASN A 26 -4.39 -17.50 -0.28
N PRO A 27 -5.56 -17.64 0.39
CA PRO A 27 -5.78 -17.44 1.82
C PRO A 27 -5.28 -18.59 2.72
N ILE A 28 -5.15 -18.29 4.01
CA ILE A 28 -4.98 -19.27 5.08
C ILE A 28 -6.37 -19.78 5.47
N HIS A 29 -6.60 -21.09 5.38
CA HIS A 29 -7.80 -21.70 5.94
C HIS A 29 -7.56 -21.98 7.43
N ILE A 30 -8.48 -21.53 8.27
CA ILE A 30 -8.41 -21.66 9.74
C ILE A 30 -9.58 -22.52 10.20
N GLN A 31 -9.30 -23.46 11.09
CA GLN A 31 -10.29 -24.22 11.85
C GLN A 31 -9.83 -24.34 13.29
N GLY A 32 -10.74 -24.18 14.24
CA GLY A 32 -10.42 -24.36 15.65
C GLY A 32 -11.64 -24.36 16.54
N HIS A 33 -11.37 -24.40 17.84
CA HIS A 33 -12.38 -24.39 18.88
C HIS A 33 -11.91 -23.59 20.10
N ALA A 34 -12.86 -23.20 20.94
CA ALA A 34 -12.60 -22.56 22.21
C ALA A 34 -13.49 -23.15 23.30
N THR A 35 -13.04 -23.08 24.55
CA THR A 35 -13.78 -23.59 25.71
C THR A 35 -15.04 -22.79 26.00
N ILE A 36 -15.05 -21.50 25.67
CA ILE A 36 -16.15 -20.57 25.91
C ILE A 36 -16.43 -19.79 24.62
N TYR A 37 -17.70 -19.62 24.29
CA TYR A 37 -18.18 -18.77 23.22
C TYR A 37 -17.80 -17.31 23.48
N PRO A 38 -17.08 -16.66 22.54
CA PRO A 38 -16.54 -15.33 22.78
C PRO A 38 -17.66 -14.30 22.88
N PHE A 39 -17.36 -13.18 23.53
CA PHE A 39 -18.28 -12.04 23.54
C PHE A 39 -18.61 -11.59 22.10
N GLU A 40 -19.89 -11.29 21.84
CA GLU A 40 -20.41 -10.97 20.49
C GLU A 40 -20.14 -12.05 19.41
N GLY A 41 -19.77 -13.27 19.81
CA GLY A 41 -19.52 -14.37 18.89
C GLY A 41 -18.34 -14.15 17.96
N THR A 42 -17.39 -13.29 18.34
CA THR A 42 -16.29 -12.87 17.46
C THR A 42 -14.92 -13.13 18.09
N PHE A 43 -14.06 -13.84 17.36
CA PHE A 43 -12.62 -13.85 17.57
C PHE A 43 -11.92 -12.90 16.60
N LEU A 44 -10.66 -12.60 16.85
CA LEU A 44 -9.81 -11.84 15.94
C LEU A 44 -8.64 -12.72 15.49
N ALA A 45 -8.49 -12.92 14.18
CA ALA A 45 -7.26 -13.48 13.62
C ALA A 45 -6.27 -12.36 13.29
N ARG A 46 -5.01 -12.59 13.64
CA ARG A 46 -3.87 -11.76 13.25
C ARG A 46 -2.81 -12.63 12.61
N VAL A 47 -2.29 -12.21 11.47
CA VAL A 47 -1.16 -12.87 10.81
C VAL A 47 0.05 -11.95 10.92
N TYR A 48 1.19 -12.52 11.28
CA TYR A 48 2.46 -11.83 11.42
C TYR A 48 3.52 -12.44 10.52
N ASP A 49 4.40 -11.59 9.95
CA ASP A 49 5.59 -12.03 9.22
C ASP A 49 6.75 -12.40 10.16
N SER A 50 7.90 -12.75 9.59
CA SER A 50 9.11 -13.13 10.34
C SER A 50 9.70 -12.00 11.17
N ASP A 51 9.36 -10.75 10.86
CA ASP A 51 9.80 -9.56 11.57
C ASP A 51 8.76 -9.10 12.62
N GLU A 52 7.77 -9.95 12.91
CA GLU A 52 6.66 -9.69 13.83
C GLU A 52 5.78 -8.50 13.42
N ARG A 53 5.77 -8.14 12.13
CA ARG A 53 4.85 -7.13 11.60
C ARG A 53 3.49 -7.74 11.33
N LEU A 54 2.43 -7.03 11.68
CA LEU A 54 1.05 -7.42 11.40
C LEU A 54 0.77 -7.26 9.90
N ILE A 55 0.44 -8.37 9.22
CA ILE A 55 0.23 -8.42 7.77
C ILE A 55 -1.21 -8.78 7.33
N ALA A 56 -2.03 -9.18 8.31
CA ALA A 56 -3.47 -9.32 8.17
C ALA A 56 -4.13 -9.26 9.56
N GLU A 57 -5.33 -8.72 9.62
CA GLU A 57 -6.20 -8.74 10.78
C GLU A 57 -7.64 -8.91 10.30
N VAL A 58 -8.33 -9.96 10.75
CA VAL A 58 -9.71 -10.22 10.33
C VAL A 58 -10.56 -10.77 11.48
N PRO A 59 -11.82 -10.34 11.63
CA PRO A 59 -12.74 -10.94 12.56
C PRO A 59 -13.14 -12.35 12.11
N ILE A 60 -13.35 -13.26 13.07
CA ILE A 60 -13.79 -14.63 12.84
C ILE A 60 -15.08 -14.85 13.62
N MET A 61 -16.14 -15.21 12.91
CA MET A 61 -17.40 -15.59 13.53
C MET A 61 -17.30 -16.99 14.15
N ALA A 62 -17.63 -17.08 15.43
CA ALA A 62 -17.70 -18.31 16.18
C ALA A 62 -19.12 -18.91 16.14
N GLN A 63 -19.20 -20.24 16.22
CA GLN A 63 -20.42 -21.01 16.33
C GLN A 63 -20.49 -21.65 17.71
N GLY A 64 -21.64 -21.58 18.37
CA GLY A 64 -21.85 -22.10 19.72
C GLY A 64 -22.91 -21.31 20.48
N GLU A 65 -23.16 -21.71 21.73
CA GLU A 65 -24.10 -21.03 22.62
C GLU A 65 -23.36 -20.17 23.65
N PRO A 66 -23.88 -18.99 24.04
CA PRO A 66 -23.27 -18.17 25.08
C PRO A 66 -22.97 -18.93 26.37
N GLY A 67 -21.71 -18.88 26.82
CA GLY A 67 -21.22 -19.59 28.01
C GLY A 67 -20.90 -21.08 27.79
N GLY A 68 -21.21 -21.64 26.62
CA GLY A 68 -20.80 -22.98 26.18
C GLY A 68 -19.54 -22.96 25.31
N PRO A 69 -19.06 -24.13 24.84
CA PRO A 69 -17.93 -24.20 23.92
C PRO A 69 -18.27 -23.59 22.56
N ALA A 70 -17.22 -23.19 21.82
CA ALA A 70 -17.35 -22.64 20.48
C ALA A 70 -16.42 -23.33 19.48
N SER A 71 -16.84 -23.35 18.21
CA SER A 71 -16.01 -23.69 17.06
C SER A 71 -15.93 -22.50 16.11
N PHE A 72 -14.90 -22.48 15.27
CA PHE A 72 -14.76 -21.46 14.25
C PHE A 72 -14.05 -21.97 13.00
N THR A 73 -14.42 -21.39 11.87
CA THR A 73 -13.77 -21.59 10.57
C THR A 73 -13.65 -20.25 9.87
N ALA A 74 -12.51 -19.97 9.24
CA ALA A 74 -12.29 -18.72 8.52
C ALA A 74 -11.29 -18.86 7.38
N GLU A 75 -11.31 -17.90 6.47
CA GLU A 75 -10.27 -17.69 5.46
C GLU A 75 -9.62 -16.33 5.70
N VAL A 76 -8.29 -16.31 5.74
CA VAL A 76 -7.53 -15.09 5.97
C VAL A 76 -6.57 -14.85 4.83
N TYR A 77 -6.88 -13.84 4.02
CA TYR A 77 -5.93 -13.30 3.08
C TYR A 77 -4.90 -12.45 3.81
N TYR A 78 -3.64 -12.51 3.36
CA TYR A 78 -2.56 -11.71 3.92
C TYR A 78 -1.73 -11.06 2.83
N GLY A 79 -1.07 -9.95 3.17
CA GLY A 79 -0.06 -9.33 2.31
C GLY A 79 1.36 -9.63 2.79
N GLY A 80 2.35 -8.89 2.27
CA GLY A 80 3.73 -8.99 2.73
C GLY A 80 4.50 -10.18 2.17
N HIS A 81 5.74 -10.34 2.63
CA HIS A 81 6.70 -11.26 2.04
C HIS A 81 6.46 -12.72 2.47
N PRO A 82 6.72 -13.69 1.58
CA PRO A 82 6.74 -15.11 1.94
C PRO A 82 7.85 -15.40 2.94
N GLY A 83 7.65 -16.37 3.83
CA GLY A 83 8.67 -16.76 4.80
C GLY A 83 8.09 -17.35 6.07
N ALA A 84 8.90 -17.40 7.12
CA ALA A 84 8.40 -17.72 8.46
C ALA A 84 7.38 -16.66 8.90
N GLY A 85 6.38 -17.08 9.67
CA GLY A 85 5.39 -16.18 10.26
C GLY A 85 4.60 -16.89 11.33
N ARG A 86 3.54 -16.24 11.82
CA ARG A 86 2.60 -16.87 12.76
C ARG A 86 1.19 -16.36 12.59
N LEU A 87 0.24 -17.24 12.88
CA LEU A 87 -1.17 -16.92 13.05
C LEU A 87 -1.47 -16.83 14.55
N ALA A 88 -2.13 -15.77 14.99
CA ALA A 88 -2.69 -15.65 16.32
C ALA A 88 -4.21 -15.54 16.25
N ILE A 89 -4.91 -16.29 17.10
CA ILE A 89 -6.35 -16.13 17.32
C ILE A 89 -6.54 -15.55 18.70
N LEU A 90 -7.22 -14.41 18.79
CA LEU A 90 -7.41 -13.63 20.00
C LEU A 90 -8.89 -13.50 20.33
N GLU A 91 -9.19 -13.49 21.62
CA GLU A 91 -10.41 -12.88 22.14
C GLU A 91 -10.04 -11.54 22.78
N LEU A 92 -10.77 -10.49 22.41
CA LEU A 92 -10.57 -9.15 22.94
C LEU A 92 -11.66 -8.80 23.96
N SER A 93 -11.26 -8.11 25.01
CA SER A 93 -12.15 -7.55 26.01
C SER A 93 -13.01 -6.45 25.38
N PRO A 94 -14.35 -6.51 25.46
CA PRO A 94 -15.21 -5.45 24.95
C PRO A 94 -15.07 -4.14 25.74
N ARG A 95 -14.46 -4.18 26.93
CA ARG A 95 -14.29 -3.01 27.79
C ARG A 95 -13.22 -2.05 27.27
N ASP A 96 -12.12 -2.61 26.79
CA ASP A 96 -10.87 -1.86 26.55
C ASP A 96 -10.03 -2.40 25.39
N GLY A 97 -10.48 -3.46 24.71
CA GLY A 97 -9.76 -4.10 23.61
C GLY A 97 -8.52 -4.88 24.05
N SER A 98 -8.30 -5.07 25.35
CA SER A 98 -7.21 -5.89 25.86
C SER A 98 -7.39 -7.36 25.47
N VAL A 99 -6.28 -8.09 25.31
CA VAL A 99 -6.32 -9.52 24.98
C VAL A 99 -6.76 -10.31 26.21
N VAL A 100 -7.89 -11.01 26.11
CA VAL A 100 -8.43 -11.89 27.16
C VAL A 100 -7.81 -13.28 27.04
N ALA A 101 -7.77 -13.81 25.82
CA ALA A 101 -7.17 -15.09 25.51
C ALA A 101 -6.49 -15.01 24.14
N VAL A 102 -5.39 -15.76 23.98
CA VAL A 102 -4.68 -15.86 22.71
C VAL A 102 -4.08 -17.24 22.56
N THR A 103 -4.14 -17.76 21.34
CA THR A 103 -3.33 -18.89 20.90
C THR A 103 -2.54 -18.49 19.67
N SER A 104 -1.39 -19.12 19.45
CA SER A 104 -0.53 -18.81 18.31
C SER A 104 0.04 -20.07 17.69
N VAL A 105 0.07 -20.10 16.35
CA VAL A 105 0.61 -21.18 15.55
C VAL A 105 1.69 -20.61 14.65
N ALA A 106 2.92 -21.13 14.75
CA ALA A 106 3.99 -20.80 13.82
C ALA A 106 3.67 -21.38 12.44
N LEU A 107 3.96 -20.63 11.37
CA LEU A 107 3.63 -20.98 9.99
C LEU A 107 4.81 -20.72 9.06
N VAL A 108 4.76 -21.33 7.88
CA VAL A 108 5.52 -20.89 6.71
C VAL A 108 4.53 -20.26 5.72
N LEU A 109 4.52 -18.94 5.65
CA LEU A 109 3.70 -18.16 4.74
C LEU A 109 4.21 -18.35 3.32
N ARG A 110 3.39 -18.97 2.47
CA ARG A 110 3.73 -19.14 1.06
C ARG A 110 3.26 -17.93 0.27
N GLY A 111 4.18 -17.30 -0.43
CA GLY A 111 3.83 -16.41 -1.52
C GLY A 111 3.16 -17.15 -2.67
N PRO A 112 2.47 -16.43 -3.55
CA PRO A 112 2.17 -16.94 -4.88
C PRO A 112 3.48 -17.45 -5.54
N PRO A 113 3.44 -18.55 -6.31
CA PRO A 113 4.65 -19.08 -6.96
C PRO A 113 5.39 -17.99 -7.77
N GLY A 114 6.70 -17.86 -7.55
CA GLY A 114 7.54 -16.88 -8.25
C GLY A 114 7.76 -15.55 -7.53
N GLY A 115 7.48 -15.46 -6.23
CA GLY A 115 7.78 -14.27 -5.41
C GLY A 115 6.89 -13.06 -5.73
N ARG A 116 5.70 -13.29 -6.29
CA ARG A 116 4.79 -12.22 -6.71
C ARG A 116 4.30 -11.44 -5.49
N LEU A 117 4.54 -10.15 -5.46
CA LEU A 117 4.35 -9.31 -4.27
C LEU A 117 3.94 -7.89 -4.63
N ILE A 118 3.11 -7.29 -3.77
CA ILE A 118 2.91 -5.85 -3.69
C ILE A 118 3.89 -5.32 -2.63
N GLU A 119 4.87 -4.53 -3.05
CA GLU A 119 5.87 -3.93 -2.16
C GLU A 119 5.38 -2.60 -1.58
N MET A 120 4.49 -1.91 -2.30
CA MET A 120 3.79 -0.72 -1.82
C MET A 120 2.34 -0.74 -2.30
N PRO A 121 1.36 -0.42 -1.43
CA PRO A 121 1.52 -0.07 -0.02
C PRO A 121 1.90 -1.28 0.86
N GLN A 122 2.35 -1.01 2.08
CA GLN A 122 2.59 -2.04 3.08
C GLN A 122 1.27 -2.65 3.59
N PRO A 123 1.31 -3.86 4.17
CA PRO A 123 0.14 -4.45 4.83
C PRO A 123 -0.52 -3.53 5.85
N LEU A 124 -1.84 -3.38 5.71
CA LEU A 124 -2.71 -2.59 6.58
C LEU A 124 -2.34 -1.10 6.63
N GLU A 125 -1.53 -0.62 5.67
CA GLU A 125 -1.17 0.78 5.58
C GLU A 125 -2.41 1.66 5.38
N LYS A 126 -2.42 2.82 6.04
CA LYS A 126 -3.45 3.84 5.84
C LYS A 126 -3.15 4.60 4.56
N VAL A 127 -3.98 4.42 3.54
CA VAL A 127 -3.81 5.02 2.22
C VAL A 127 -4.95 5.97 1.90
N THR A 128 -4.72 6.91 0.99
CA THR A 128 -5.76 7.69 0.32
C THR A 128 -5.77 7.35 -1.16
N LEU A 129 -6.79 7.80 -1.89
CA LEU A 129 -6.71 7.86 -3.34
C LEU A 129 -5.95 9.13 -3.78
N PRO A 130 -5.04 9.05 -4.77
CA PRO A 130 -4.63 7.83 -5.45
C PRO A 130 -3.69 6.95 -4.60
N ILE A 131 -3.85 5.62 -4.68
CA ILE A 131 -2.98 4.65 -3.99
C ILE A 131 -1.72 4.44 -4.81
N LYS A 132 -0.55 4.53 -4.17
CA LYS A 132 0.75 4.25 -4.77
C LYS A 132 0.99 2.74 -4.82
N LEU A 133 0.91 2.14 -6.00
CA LEU A 133 1.18 0.72 -6.21
C LEU A 133 2.60 0.48 -6.74
N LEU A 134 3.44 -0.19 -5.96
CA LEU A 134 4.67 -0.84 -6.43
C LEU A 134 4.47 -2.35 -6.29
N ALA A 135 4.48 -3.08 -7.40
CA ALA A 135 4.33 -4.53 -7.37
C ALA A 135 5.26 -5.21 -8.37
N ARG A 136 5.74 -6.39 -7.97
CA ARG A 136 6.51 -7.30 -8.82
C ARG A 136 5.74 -8.58 -9.02
N VAL A 137 5.20 -8.75 -10.22
CA VAL A 137 4.24 -9.78 -10.56
C VAL A 137 4.44 -10.23 -11.99
N ALA A 138 3.99 -11.45 -12.30
CA ALA A 138 4.09 -12.01 -13.65
C ALA A 138 5.51 -11.95 -14.26
N ARG A 139 5.60 -12.10 -15.58
CA ARG A 139 6.82 -11.83 -16.36
C ARG A 139 6.72 -10.40 -16.90
N PRO A 140 7.85 -9.79 -17.33
CA PRO A 140 7.80 -8.58 -18.14
C PRO A 140 6.88 -8.75 -19.36
N ASP A 141 6.38 -7.63 -19.86
CA ASP A 141 5.54 -7.54 -21.06
C ASP A 141 4.27 -8.41 -20.99
N THR A 142 3.73 -8.56 -19.78
CA THR A 142 2.50 -9.30 -19.49
C THR A 142 1.42 -8.35 -18.99
N ASP A 143 0.20 -8.50 -19.51
CA ASP A 143 -0.97 -7.77 -19.03
C ASP A 143 -1.52 -8.38 -17.75
N VAL A 144 -1.88 -7.52 -16.80
CA VAL A 144 -2.53 -7.90 -15.54
C VAL A 144 -3.67 -6.94 -15.22
N SER A 145 -4.64 -7.43 -14.44
CA SER A 145 -5.70 -6.59 -13.87
C SER A 145 -5.37 -6.27 -12.41
N VAL A 146 -5.37 -4.99 -12.06
CA VAL A 146 -5.18 -4.48 -10.71
C VAL A 146 -6.52 -3.94 -10.22
N THR A 147 -7.06 -4.56 -9.17
CA THR A 147 -8.33 -4.20 -8.54
C THR A 147 -8.08 -3.59 -7.17
N VAL A 148 -8.74 -2.47 -6.87
CA VAL A 148 -8.91 -1.95 -5.52
C VAL A 148 -10.34 -2.23 -5.10
N ARG A 149 -10.52 -2.96 -3.99
CA ARG A 149 -11.84 -3.34 -3.47
C ARG A 149 -11.97 -2.98 -2.00
N TRP A 150 -13.04 -2.27 -1.67
CA TRP A 150 -13.44 -1.96 -0.30
C TRP A 150 -14.20 -3.13 0.32
N GLN A 151 -14.27 -3.18 1.65
CA GLN A 151 -14.96 -4.23 2.39
C GLN A 151 -16.46 -4.30 2.06
N ASP A 152 -17.12 -3.18 1.76
CA ASP A 152 -18.52 -3.12 1.33
C ASP A 152 -18.78 -3.66 -0.09
N GLY A 153 -17.73 -4.08 -0.81
CA GLY A 153 -17.80 -4.64 -2.16
C GLY A 153 -17.64 -3.61 -3.28
N THR A 154 -17.61 -2.32 -2.98
CA THR A 154 -17.24 -1.29 -3.95
C THR A 154 -15.84 -1.56 -4.49
N GLN A 155 -15.63 -1.41 -5.78
CA GLN A 155 -14.33 -1.65 -6.39
C GLN A 155 -14.15 -0.86 -7.69
N PHE A 156 -12.89 -0.67 -8.07
CA PHE A 156 -12.49 -0.32 -9.43
C PHE A 156 -11.31 -1.18 -9.85
N ALA A 157 -11.09 -1.32 -11.16
CA ALA A 157 -9.98 -2.07 -11.70
C ALA A 157 -9.35 -1.36 -12.90
N HIS A 158 -8.03 -1.56 -13.05
CA HIS A 158 -7.24 -1.09 -14.18
C HIS A 158 -6.46 -2.25 -14.78
N GLU A 159 -6.27 -2.21 -16.09
CA GLU A 159 -5.36 -3.12 -16.76
C GLU A 159 -4.01 -2.42 -16.98
N PHE A 160 -2.93 -3.11 -16.67
CA PHE A 160 -1.57 -2.61 -16.87
C PHE A 160 -0.72 -3.63 -17.60
N HIS A 161 0.12 -3.11 -18.48
CA HIS A 161 1.22 -3.85 -19.07
C HIS A 161 2.44 -3.77 -18.15
N THR A 162 2.97 -4.92 -17.72
CA THR A 162 4.10 -4.97 -16.80
C THR A 162 5.41 -4.56 -17.47
N LEU A 163 6.18 -3.70 -16.78
CA LEU A 163 7.52 -3.29 -17.20
C LEU A 163 8.54 -4.39 -16.91
N ALA A 164 9.70 -4.34 -17.57
CA ALA A 164 10.84 -5.21 -17.25
C ALA A 164 11.56 -4.71 -15.98
N GLY A 165 11.25 -5.31 -14.84
CA GLY A 165 11.94 -5.04 -13.58
C GLY A 165 13.41 -5.48 -13.61
N LEU A 166 14.24 -4.82 -12.80
CA LEU A 166 15.68 -5.10 -12.68
C LEU A 166 16.00 -6.52 -12.24
N ASP A 167 15.08 -7.15 -11.53
CA ASP A 167 15.19 -8.52 -11.04
C ASP A 167 14.61 -9.56 -12.03
N GLY A 168 14.27 -9.13 -13.25
CA GLY A 168 13.73 -9.97 -14.32
C GLY A 168 12.24 -10.30 -14.18
N ARG A 169 11.54 -9.75 -13.17
CA ARG A 169 10.09 -9.90 -12.99
C ARG A 169 9.33 -8.78 -13.69
N GLY A 170 8.04 -9.01 -13.96
CA GLY A 170 7.15 -7.93 -14.37
C GLY A 170 6.99 -6.92 -13.24
N LEU A 171 7.02 -5.64 -13.57
CA LEU A 171 7.00 -4.53 -12.62
C LEU A 171 5.84 -3.59 -12.91
N ILE A 172 5.15 -3.15 -11.86
CA ILE A 172 4.10 -2.14 -11.90
C ILE A 172 4.45 -1.07 -10.87
N ILE A 173 4.58 0.18 -11.32
CA ILE A 173 4.81 1.34 -10.46
C ILE A 173 3.87 2.46 -10.93
N VAL A 174 2.68 2.55 -10.33
CA VAL A 174 1.62 3.47 -10.77
C VAL A 174 0.78 3.98 -9.61
N PRO A 175 0.24 5.21 -9.69
CA PRO A 175 -0.84 5.66 -8.83
C PRO A 175 -2.20 5.12 -9.33
N LEU A 176 -3.05 4.67 -8.42
CA LEU A 176 -4.36 4.07 -8.68
C LEU A 176 -5.48 4.93 -8.12
N ASP A 177 -6.46 5.29 -8.94
CA ASP A 177 -7.66 6.03 -8.56
C ASP A 177 -8.83 5.59 -9.43
N PHE A 178 -10.04 6.08 -9.14
CA PHE A 178 -11.14 5.99 -10.09
C PHE A 178 -10.76 6.74 -11.38
N VAL A 179 -10.96 6.12 -12.54
CA VAL A 179 -10.77 6.79 -13.85
C VAL A 179 -12.05 7.46 -14.33
N ASP A 180 -13.21 7.06 -13.78
CA ASP A 180 -14.49 7.73 -14.02
C ASP A 180 -14.93 8.57 -12.82
N ASN A 181 -15.33 9.81 -13.10
CA ASN A 181 -15.80 10.77 -12.08
C ASN A 181 -17.24 10.47 -11.58
N THR A 182 -17.75 9.28 -11.85
CA THR A 182 -19.13 8.85 -11.56
C THR A 182 -19.26 8.09 -10.26
N HIS A 183 -18.15 7.59 -9.70
CA HIS A 183 -18.17 6.80 -8.48
C HIS A 183 -17.90 7.66 -7.24
N ALA A 184 -18.84 7.61 -6.29
CA ALA A 184 -18.60 8.17 -4.96
C ALA A 184 -17.68 7.23 -4.18
N GLN A 185 -16.55 7.74 -3.70
CA GLN A 185 -15.66 6.96 -2.85
C GLN A 185 -16.39 6.54 -1.56
N PRO A 186 -16.31 5.27 -1.14
CA PRO A 186 -16.88 4.84 0.13
C PRO A 186 -16.30 5.58 1.35
N SER A 187 -17.02 5.57 2.47
CA SER A 187 -16.48 6.06 3.74
C SER A 187 -15.24 5.27 4.15
N THR A 188 -14.42 5.84 5.04
CA THR A 188 -13.20 5.18 5.52
C THR A 188 -13.50 3.78 6.04
N GLN A 189 -12.83 2.79 5.46
CA GLN A 189 -12.96 1.38 5.83
C GLN A 189 -11.76 0.59 5.30
N ASP A 190 -11.69 -0.67 5.66
CA ASP A 190 -10.69 -1.59 5.13
C ASP A 190 -10.99 -1.96 3.68
N GLY A 191 -9.94 -2.36 2.97
CA GLY A 191 -10.01 -2.83 1.61
C GLY A 191 -8.77 -3.61 1.24
N ALA A 192 -8.63 -3.94 -0.04
CA ALA A 192 -7.47 -4.64 -0.56
C ALA A 192 -7.13 -4.21 -1.98
N LEU A 193 -5.83 -4.26 -2.27
CA LEU A 193 -5.31 -4.33 -3.63
C LEU A 193 -5.17 -5.80 -4.03
N MET A 194 -5.63 -6.12 -5.22
CA MET A 194 -5.62 -7.46 -5.79
C MET A 194 -5.07 -7.38 -7.20
N ILE A 195 -4.10 -8.24 -7.53
CA ILE A 195 -3.56 -8.32 -8.89
C ILE A 195 -3.91 -9.69 -9.43
N HIS A 196 -4.52 -9.75 -10.62
CA HIS A 196 -4.84 -10.99 -11.33
C HIS A 196 -4.18 -11.04 -12.70
N ASP A 197 -3.92 -12.25 -13.20
CA ASP A 197 -3.72 -12.42 -14.64
C ASP A 197 -5.06 -12.28 -15.39
N LEU A 198 -5.01 -12.22 -16.72
CA LEU A 198 -6.20 -12.09 -17.55
C LEU A 198 -7.11 -13.34 -17.52
N GLN A 199 -6.66 -14.44 -16.92
CA GLN A 199 -7.48 -15.64 -16.69
C GLN A 199 -8.19 -15.60 -15.32
N GLY A 200 -7.95 -14.57 -14.51
CA GLY A 200 -8.55 -14.39 -13.19
C GLY A 200 -7.78 -15.06 -12.04
N THR A 201 -6.57 -15.56 -12.28
CA THR A 201 -5.73 -16.12 -11.21
C THR A 201 -5.17 -15.00 -10.35
N LEU A 202 -5.39 -15.07 -9.04
CA LEU A 202 -4.81 -14.11 -8.08
C LEU A 202 -3.28 -14.25 -8.05
N LEU A 203 -2.60 -13.18 -8.45
CA LEU A 203 -1.14 -13.05 -8.50
C LEU A 203 -0.57 -12.41 -7.24
N ALA A 204 -1.28 -11.45 -6.63
CA ALA A 204 -0.87 -10.79 -5.40
C ALA A 204 -2.08 -10.18 -4.66
N TYR A 205 -1.99 -10.08 -3.34
CA TYR A 205 -3.02 -9.51 -2.48
C TYR A 205 -2.37 -8.65 -1.40
N GLN A 206 -2.94 -7.49 -1.11
CA GLN A 206 -2.43 -6.56 -0.10
C GLN A 206 -3.59 -5.87 0.62
N PRO A 207 -3.87 -6.22 1.90
CA PRO A 207 -4.89 -5.51 2.68
C PRO A 207 -4.40 -4.11 3.03
N VAL A 208 -5.30 -3.14 3.05
CA VAL A 208 -5.06 -1.72 3.33
C VAL A 208 -6.24 -1.08 4.07
N HIS A 209 -5.99 0.05 4.73
CA HIS A 209 -7.04 0.89 5.31
C HIS A 209 -7.23 2.14 4.46
N ILE A 210 -8.35 2.25 3.73
CA ILE A 210 -8.56 3.32 2.74
C ILE A 210 -9.30 4.48 3.41
N LEU A 211 -8.61 5.60 3.58
CA LEU A 211 -9.16 6.82 4.16
C LEU A 211 -10.03 7.56 3.13
N HIS A 212 -11.24 7.92 3.53
CA HIS A 212 -12.09 8.84 2.79
C HIS A 212 -11.49 10.26 2.80
N PRO A 213 -11.63 11.06 1.72
CA PRO A 213 -11.12 12.43 1.62
C PRO A 213 -11.44 13.35 2.80
N THR A 214 -12.58 13.16 3.47
CA THR A 214 -13.03 13.97 4.61
C THR A 214 -12.67 13.39 5.98
N ASP A 215 -11.95 12.26 6.05
CA ASP A 215 -11.50 11.69 7.31
C ASP A 215 -10.55 12.67 8.03
N PRO A 216 -10.67 12.90 9.35
CA PRO A 216 -9.79 13.83 10.06
C PRO A 216 -8.29 13.47 9.98
N ARG A 217 -7.99 12.21 9.65
CA ARG A 217 -6.63 11.69 9.43
C ARG A 217 -6.11 11.96 8.02
N THR A 218 -6.83 12.66 7.15
CA THR A 218 -6.32 13.17 5.87
C THR A 218 -5.95 14.66 5.97
N MET A 219 -5.22 15.11 4.97
CA MET A 219 -5.00 16.52 4.66
C MET A 219 -4.89 16.71 3.14
N SER A 220 -5.10 17.93 2.68
CA SER A 220 -4.96 18.30 1.27
C SER A 220 -3.60 18.94 0.98
N THR A 221 -3.06 18.65 -0.20
CA THR A 221 -1.93 19.36 -0.80
C THR A 221 -2.23 19.60 -2.28
N GLN A 222 -1.61 20.61 -2.88
CA GLN A 222 -1.58 20.72 -4.34
C GLN A 222 -0.40 19.90 -4.89
N VAL A 223 -0.58 19.34 -6.08
CA VAL A 223 0.52 18.81 -6.90
C VAL A 223 0.38 19.43 -8.28
N PHE A 224 1.50 19.83 -8.87
CA PHE A 224 1.48 20.60 -10.11
C PHE A 224 1.87 19.70 -11.28
N TRP A 225 0.95 19.53 -12.23
CA TRP A 225 1.07 18.65 -13.39
C TRP A 225 1.10 19.44 -14.69
N VAL A 226 1.51 18.80 -15.79
CA VAL A 226 1.40 19.40 -17.13
C VAL A 226 0.02 19.10 -17.71
N LYS A 227 -0.68 20.12 -18.20
CA LYS A 227 -1.92 20.03 -18.97
C LYS A 227 -1.89 21.07 -20.08
N ASP A 228 -2.13 20.63 -21.32
CA ASP A 228 -2.11 21.50 -22.51
C ASP A 228 -0.84 22.37 -22.62
N GLY A 229 0.32 21.79 -22.27
CA GLY A 229 1.63 22.47 -22.27
C GLY A 229 1.89 23.42 -21.11
N THR A 230 0.97 23.51 -20.14
CA THR A 230 1.06 24.42 -18.98
C THR A 230 1.08 23.66 -17.66
N VAL A 231 1.73 24.22 -16.64
CA VAL A 231 1.79 23.62 -15.30
C VAL A 231 0.61 24.10 -14.46
N MET A 232 -0.22 23.17 -14.02
CA MET A 232 -1.50 23.44 -13.35
C MET A 232 -1.60 22.72 -12.00
N PRO A 233 -2.12 23.36 -10.94
CA PRO A 233 -2.31 22.71 -9.65
C PRO A 233 -3.49 21.73 -9.69
N GLN A 234 -3.32 20.57 -9.08
CA GLN A 234 -4.40 19.63 -8.79
C GLN A 234 -4.40 19.30 -7.29
N PRO A 235 -5.55 19.44 -6.60
CA PRO A 235 -5.67 19.04 -5.21
C PRO A 235 -5.59 17.52 -5.07
N ARG A 236 -4.82 17.06 -4.09
CA ARG A 236 -4.67 15.66 -3.73
C ARG A 236 -4.84 15.47 -2.23
N GLN A 237 -5.55 14.40 -1.87
CA GLN A 237 -5.70 13.97 -0.49
C GLN A 237 -4.57 13.02 -0.13
N ILE A 238 -3.97 13.23 1.04
CA ILE A 238 -2.92 12.38 1.59
C ILE A 238 -3.23 12.03 3.04
N PRO A 239 -2.70 10.91 3.56
CA PRO A 239 -2.66 10.70 5.00
C PRO A 239 -1.95 11.87 5.69
N ARG A 240 -2.48 12.28 6.84
CA ARG A 240 -1.94 13.37 7.65
C ARG A 240 -0.50 13.05 8.04
N THR A 241 0.41 13.95 7.69
CA THR A 241 1.85 13.79 7.91
C THR A 241 2.47 15.08 8.44
N PRO A 242 3.51 15.02 9.31
CA PRO A 242 4.29 16.19 9.67
C PRO A 242 5.15 16.73 8.52
N GLY A 243 5.42 15.92 7.48
CA GLY A 243 6.30 16.26 6.36
C GLY A 243 5.54 16.49 5.04
N ILE A 244 4.62 17.47 5.00
CA ILE A 244 3.74 17.67 3.84
C ILE A 244 4.51 17.95 2.54
N GLY A 245 5.57 18.77 2.55
CA GLY A 245 6.36 19.05 1.34
C GLY A 245 7.01 17.82 0.72
N ARG A 246 7.48 16.87 1.55
CA ARG A 246 8.00 15.58 1.08
C ARG A 246 6.88 14.74 0.49
N ALA A 247 5.71 14.70 1.13
CA ALA A 247 4.56 13.96 0.61
C ALA A 247 4.06 14.52 -0.73
N SER A 248 4.06 15.84 -0.92
CA SER A 248 3.68 16.50 -2.17
C SER A 248 4.64 16.17 -3.31
N LEU A 249 5.96 16.22 -3.06
CA LEU A 249 6.96 15.78 -4.05
C LEU A 249 6.87 14.29 -4.33
N GLU A 250 6.66 13.45 -3.31
CA GLU A 250 6.43 12.02 -3.54
C GLU A 250 5.13 11.74 -4.30
N LEU A 251 4.12 12.62 -4.30
CA LEU A 251 3.01 12.47 -5.24
C LEU A 251 3.46 12.83 -6.65
N LEU A 252 4.15 13.97 -6.82
CA LEU A 252 4.67 14.43 -8.10
C LEU A 252 5.53 13.36 -8.79
N LEU A 253 6.44 12.73 -8.06
CA LEU A 253 7.35 11.70 -8.56
C LEU A 253 6.67 10.39 -8.97
N TRP A 254 5.45 10.14 -8.48
CA TRP A 254 4.64 9.00 -8.90
C TRP A 254 3.84 9.27 -10.19
N GLY A 255 3.80 10.55 -10.62
CA GLY A 255 3.03 10.97 -11.78
C GLY A 255 1.53 11.12 -11.49
N PRO A 256 0.78 11.65 -12.48
CA PRO A 256 -0.68 11.65 -12.41
C PRO A 256 -1.23 10.22 -12.55
N VAL A 257 -2.47 10.03 -12.11
CA VAL A 257 -3.20 8.76 -12.34
C VAL A 257 -3.21 8.46 -13.85
N PRO A 258 -2.75 7.27 -14.29
CA PRO A 258 -2.82 6.89 -15.70
C PRO A 258 -4.25 6.97 -16.21
N GLN A 259 -4.41 7.37 -17.48
CA GLN A 259 -5.73 7.45 -18.13
C GLN A 259 -6.71 8.43 -17.46
N ASN A 260 -6.21 9.39 -16.65
CA ASN A 260 -7.05 10.39 -16.02
C ASN A 260 -7.85 11.20 -17.08
N PRO A 261 -9.15 11.42 -16.86
CA PRO A 261 -10.02 12.07 -17.84
C PRO A 261 -9.68 13.57 -18.03
N GLU A 262 -8.98 14.19 -17.07
CA GLU A 262 -8.59 15.59 -17.16
C GLU A 262 -7.41 15.86 -18.10
N GLY A 263 -6.68 14.83 -18.54
CA GLY A 263 -5.53 14.97 -19.43
C GLY A 263 -4.26 15.48 -18.76
N TYR A 264 -4.13 15.34 -17.43
CA TYR A 264 -2.90 15.63 -16.71
C TYR A 264 -1.79 14.65 -17.12
N THR A 265 -0.61 15.20 -17.33
CA THR A 265 0.63 14.51 -17.66
C THR A 265 1.76 15.01 -16.75
N THR A 266 2.94 14.40 -16.82
CA THR A 266 4.13 14.92 -16.16
C THR A 266 5.30 14.96 -17.12
N ALA A 267 6.15 15.98 -16.97
CA ALA A 267 7.43 16.05 -17.65
C ALA A 267 8.55 15.27 -16.93
N LEU A 268 8.34 14.88 -15.66
CA LEU A 268 9.32 14.11 -14.89
C LEU A 268 9.40 12.66 -15.43
N PRO A 269 10.59 12.05 -15.47
CA PRO A 269 10.74 10.66 -15.90
C PRO A 269 9.90 9.71 -15.06
N LEU A 270 9.10 8.89 -15.75
CA LEU A 270 8.35 7.80 -15.16
C LEU A 270 9.18 6.50 -15.23
N PRO A 271 8.75 5.44 -14.51
CA PRO A 271 9.49 4.18 -14.46
C PRO A 271 9.85 3.57 -15.82
N ALA A 272 8.97 3.69 -16.82
CA ALA A 272 9.24 3.24 -18.17
C ALA A 272 10.40 4.02 -18.83
N ASP A 273 10.44 5.35 -18.65
CA ASP A 273 11.52 6.21 -19.15
C ASP A 273 12.84 5.83 -18.49
N VAL A 274 12.85 5.66 -17.17
CA VAL A 274 14.03 5.29 -16.38
C VAL A 274 14.59 3.93 -16.82
N LEU A 275 13.72 2.92 -16.99
CA LEU A 275 14.14 1.57 -17.34
C LEU A 275 14.69 1.46 -18.76
N THR A 276 14.20 2.29 -19.69
CA THR A 276 14.58 2.26 -21.11
C THR A 276 15.61 3.32 -21.49
N TYR A 277 16.01 4.19 -20.55
CA TYR A 277 16.96 5.27 -20.81
C TYR A 277 18.36 4.73 -21.21
N PRO A 278 18.88 5.10 -22.41
CA PRO A 278 20.18 4.59 -22.87
C PRO A 278 21.37 4.96 -21.98
N GLY A 279 21.29 6.10 -21.29
CA GLY A 279 22.35 6.60 -20.40
C GLY A 279 22.24 6.12 -18.95
N ARG A 280 21.37 5.14 -18.68
CA ARG A 280 21.15 4.59 -17.35
C ARG A 280 22.43 3.99 -16.77
N GLY A 281 22.79 4.41 -15.56
CA GLY A 281 23.90 3.82 -14.81
C GLY A 281 23.52 2.50 -14.13
N PRO A 282 24.50 1.62 -13.81
CA PRO A 282 24.24 0.33 -13.18
C PRO A 282 23.60 0.42 -11.79
N GLU A 283 23.84 1.53 -11.08
CA GLU A 283 23.32 1.79 -9.72
C GLU A 283 21.92 2.42 -9.72
N TRP A 284 21.34 2.70 -10.90
CA TRP A 284 20.01 3.29 -10.98
C TRP A 284 18.94 2.27 -10.61
N GLY A 285 18.04 2.68 -9.73
CA GLY A 285 16.77 2.01 -9.49
C GLY A 285 15.81 2.17 -10.67
N GLU A 286 14.53 1.89 -10.42
CA GLU A 286 13.49 1.80 -11.45
C GLU A 286 12.61 3.05 -11.51
N ARG A 287 12.83 4.02 -10.63
CA ARG A 287 12.07 5.28 -10.59
C ARG A 287 12.90 6.40 -9.98
N VAL A 288 12.53 7.64 -10.27
CA VAL A 288 13.06 8.82 -9.57
C VAL A 288 12.64 8.79 -8.10
N ARG A 289 13.60 9.09 -7.21
CA ARG A 289 13.39 9.18 -5.76
C ARG A 289 13.84 10.53 -5.23
N LEU A 290 13.15 11.02 -4.21
CA LEU A 290 13.59 12.17 -3.42
C LEU A 290 14.56 11.67 -2.33
N LEU A 291 15.84 11.96 -2.49
CA LEU A 291 16.90 11.57 -1.56
C LEU A 291 16.85 12.42 -0.28
N ASP A 292 16.80 13.75 -0.44
CA ASP A 292 16.70 14.68 0.69
C ASP A 292 15.74 15.84 0.39
N LEU A 293 15.12 16.35 1.45
CA LEU A 293 14.36 17.59 1.43
C LEU A 293 14.55 18.30 2.76
N ARG A 294 15.19 19.46 2.70
CA ARG A 294 15.41 20.34 3.85
C ARG A 294 15.01 21.76 3.53
N ILE A 295 14.48 22.47 4.51
CA ILE A 295 14.13 23.89 4.39
C ILE A 295 15.00 24.66 5.37
N VAL A 296 15.82 25.57 4.85
CA VAL A 296 16.71 26.43 5.64
C VAL A 296 16.51 27.85 5.17
N ASP A 297 16.24 28.78 6.10
CA ASP A 297 16.00 30.19 5.79
C ASP A 297 14.99 30.41 4.65
N ARG A 298 13.91 29.62 4.67
CA ARG A 298 12.81 29.63 3.67
C ARG A 298 13.23 29.18 2.26
N VAL A 299 14.41 28.60 2.10
CA VAL A 299 14.86 27.94 0.87
C VAL A 299 14.69 26.43 1.02
N ALA A 300 13.91 25.81 0.12
CA ALA A 300 13.76 24.36 0.05
C ALA A 300 14.86 23.78 -0.85
N TYR A 301 15.71 22.92 -0.28
CA TYR A 301 16.72 22.16 -1.00
C TYR A 301 16.18 20.74 -1.22
N ALA A 302 15.85 20.41 -2.46
CA ALA A 302 15.31 19.13 -2.87
C ALA A 302 16.36 18.37 -3.68
N ASP A 303 16.87 17.27 -3.12
CA ASP A 303 17.86 16.42 -3.76
C ASP A 303 17.20 15.15 -4.30
N PHE A 304 17.39 14.90 -5.59
CA PHE A 304 16.80 13.77 -6.30
C PHE A 304 17.86 12.77 -6.72
N SER A 305 17.40 11.55 -6.98
CA SER A 305 18.23 10.46 -7.49
C SER A 305 18.56 10.65 -8.97
N ALA A 306 19.64 10.01 -9.44
CA ALA A 306 20.16 10.15 -10.80
C ALA A 306 19.14 9.85 -11.91
N GLU A 307 18.15 9.01 -11.63
CA GLU A 307 17.04 8.64 -12.50
C GLU A 307 16.26 9.87 -13.01
N LEU A 308 16.32 11.02 -12.33
CA LEU A 308 15.73 12.27 -12.82
C LEU A 308 16.33 12.71 -14.17
N ARG A 309 17.54 12.23 -14.51
CA ARG A 309 18.23 12.46 -15.80
C ARG A 309 17.64 11.63 -16.95
N ALA A 310 16.71 10.71 -16.69
CA ALA A 310 16.09 9.84 -17.69
C ALA A 310 15.07 10.56 -18.59
N HIS A 311 15.46 11.67 -19.21
CA HIS A 311 14.62 12.45 -20.11
C HIS A 311 15.34 12.74 -21.43
N ALA A 312 14.58 13.18 -22.45
CA ALA A 312 15.11 13.41 -23.79
C ALA A 312 15.98 14.67 -23.93
N GLY A 313 16.15 15.46 -22.85
CA GLY A 313 17.04 16.62 -22.83
C GLY A 313 16.53 17.88 -23.55
N GLY A 314 15.26 17.95 -23.95
CA GLY A 314 14.71 19.15 -24.60
C GLY A 314 14.52 20.33 -23.62
N ALA A 315 14.89 21.55 -24.03
CA ALA A 315 14.81 22.75 -23.19
C ALA A 315 13.39 22.99 -22.62
N GLU A 316 12.35 22.78 -23.43
CA GLU A 316 10.95 22.88 -22.98
C GLU A 316 10.61 21.86 -21.89
N GLN A 317 11.05 20.60 -22.06
CA GLN A 317 10.84 19.55 -21.06
C GLN A 317 11.55 19.89 -19.74
N VAL A 318 12.79 20.38 -19.81
CA VAL A 318 13.56 20.79 -18.61
C VAL A 318 12.86 21.93 -17.87
N VAL A 319 12.33 22.92 -18.60
CA VAL A 319 11.53 24.00 -18.00
C VAL A 319 10.28 23.46 -17.30
N LEU A 320 9.54 22.54 -17.93
CA LEU A 320 8.34 21.93 -17.33
C LEU A 320 8.68 21.07 -16.11
N MET A 321 9.77 20.28 -16.16
CA MET A 321 10.24 19.49 -15.02
C MET A 321 10.54 20.39 -13.81
N ARG A 322 11.33 21.43 -14.03
CA ARG A 322 11.68 22.40 -12.98
C ARG A 322 10.44 23.08 -12.41
N THR A 323 9.57 23.59 -13.28
CA THR A 323 8.37 24.34 -12.89
C THR A 323 7.43 23.49 -12.03
N GLN A 324 7.21 22.22 -12.38
CA GLN A 324 6.39 21.31 -11.57
C GLN A 324 6.96 21.10 -10.16
N ILE A 325 8.28 20.87 -10.05
CA ILE A 325 8.95 20.70 -8.75
C ILE A 325 8.88 21.98 -7.92
N GLU A 326 9.21 23.12 -8.53
CA GLU A 326 9.22 24.42 -7.87
C GLU A 326 7.83 24.81 -7.36
N GLN A 327 6.81 24.77 -8.22
CA GLN A 327 5.44 25.14 -7.84
C GLN A 327 4.88 24.22 -6.74
N THR A 328 5.22 22.93 -6.78
CA THR A 328 4.84 21.97 -5.74
C THR A 328 5.44 22.31 -4.37
N LEU A 329 6.59 22.99 -4.30
CA LEU A 329 7.17 23.43 -3.03
C LEU A 329 6.79 24.87 -2.66
N LEU A 330 6.70 25.76 -3.63
CA LEU A 330 6.33 27.18 -3.45
C LEU A 330 4.88 27.36 -2.99
N GLN A 331 4.04 26.33 -3.06
CA GLN A 331 2.71 26.36 -2.46
C GLN A 331 2.75 26.59 -0.94
N PHE A 332 3.85 26.27 -0.27
CA PHE A 332 3.96 26.38 1.17
C PHE A 332 4.47 27.76 1.58
N PRO A 333 3.78 28.47 2.48
CA PRO A 333 4.17 29.82 2.90
C PRO A 333 5.47 29.87 3.71
N THR A 334 6.13 28.75 3.93
CA THR A 334 7.45 28.64 4.56
C THR A 334 8.59 28.54 3.54
N VAL A 335 8.28 28.51 2.24
CA VAL A 335 9.24 28.34 1.14
C VAL A 335 9.10 29.52 0.17
N ASP A 336 10.18 30.28 0.01
CA ASP A 336 10.27 31.39 -0.96
C ASP A 336 11.08 31.02 -2.20
N GLN A 337 12.00 30.06 -2.06
CA GLN A 337 12.89 29.62 -3.14
C GLN A 337 13.10 28.11 -3.07
N VAL A 338 13.34 27.52 -4.23
CA VAL A 338 13.65 26.09 -4.37
C VAL A 338 15.02 25.94 -5.03
N VAL A 339 15.84 25.06 -4.49
CA VAL A 339 17.10 24.62 -5.08
C VAL A 339 16.97 23.13 -5.36
N ILE A 340 17.12 22.76 -6.62
CA ILE A 340 17.02 21.37 -7.09
C ILE A 340 18.42 20.84 -7.34
N THR A 341 18.73 19.69 -6.75
CA THR A 341 19.97 18.96 -7.01
C THR A 341 19.69 17.52 -7.43
N VAL A 342 20.66 16.92 -8.12
CA VAL A 342 20.67 15.48 -8.41
C VAL A 342 21.94 14.92 -7.83
N GLU A 343 21.82 14.06 -6.82
CA GLU A 343 22.94 13.50 -6.04
C GLU A 343 23.89 14.60 -5.51
N GLY A 344 23.31 15.67 -4.98
CA GLY A 344 24.02 16.83 -4.43
C GLY A 344 24.59 17.80 -5.47
N GLN A 345 24.42 17.55 -6.76
CA GLN A 345 24.93 18.41 -7.84
C GLN A 345 23.83 19.32 -8.42
N THR A 346 24.16 20.59 -8.65
CA THR A 346 23.30 21.57 -9.36
C THR A 346 23.52 21.50 -10.88
N GLY A 347 22.75 22.28 -11.66
CA GLY A 347 22.95 22.42 -13.10
C GLY A 347 22.23 21.41 -13.99
N TRP A 348 21.75 20.30 -13.43
CA TRP A 348 21.09 19.22 -14.21
C TRP A 348 19.74 19.60 -14.81
N LEU A 349 19.11 20.65 -14.27
CA LEU A 349 17.85 21.17 -14.79
C LEU A 349 17.98 22.65 -15.18
N GLU A 350 19.19 23.15 -15.47
CA GLU A 350 19.41 24.51 -16.02
C GLU A 350 19.08 24.57 -17.53
N PRO A 351 18.62 25.71 -18.07
CA PRO A 351 18.21 25.81 -19.48
C PRO A 351 19.38 25.83 -20.47
#